data_AF-A0A286YCU9-F1
#
_entry.id   AF-A0A286YCU9-F1
#
_cell.length_a   1.000
_cell.length_b   1.000
_cell.length_c   1.000
_cell.angle_alpha   90.00
_cell.angle_beta   90.00
_cell.angle_gamma   90.00
#
_symmetry.space_group_name_H-M   'P 1'
#
loop_
_entity.id
_entity.type
_entity.pdbx_description
1 polymer ?
#
loop_
_entity_poly.entity_id
_entity_poly.type
_entity_poly.pdbx_seq_one_letter_code
_entity_poly.pdbx_strand_id
1 'polypeptide(L)'
;MKLSLSQPCSFSGALLLLAVSNLLVWEKVTSLPNYRLPTESLYQRVIVVSHNAHDLASKAFMEFEMKFGRTAWTYGLMLSPCHTAAILTPENSEQVHQTTSEDLLKVSITILQAWEEPLKHMVAAVAALPHVPDTLLSRTKELEERIQGL
;
A
#
# COMPACT_ATOMS: atom_id res chain seq x y z
N MET A 1 52.16 6.25 -60.72
CA MET A 1 52.03 7.34 -59.74
C MET A 1 50.58 7.35 -59.25
N LYS A 2 50.34 7.04 -57.96
CA LYS A 2 49.18 7.43 -57.09
C LYS A 2 47.73 7.12 -57.58
N LEU A 3 46.77 6.65 -56.77
CA LEU A 3 46.57 6.52 -55.32
C LEU A 3 45.50 5.45 -55.03
N SER A 4 45.72 4.70 -53.96
CA SER A 4 44.75 3.90 -53.21
C SER A 4 43.80 4.78 -52.38
N LEU A 5 42.53 4.38 -52.22
CA LEU A 5 41.68 4.70 -51.07
C LEU A 5 40.78 3.47 -50.79
N SER A 6 41.22 2.52 -49.97
CA SER A 6 40.97 2.42 -48.53
C SER A 6 39.47 2.34 -48.15
N GLN A 7 38.98 1.10 -48.03
CA GLN A 7 37.85 0.74 -47.18
C GLN A 7 38.45 0.31 -45.83
N PRO A 8 38.06 0.89 -44.68
CA PRO A 8 37.34 0.11 -43.67
C PRO A 8 36.58 0.98 -42.62
N CYS A 9 35.29 1.26 -42.79
CA CYS A 9 34.53 2.03 -41.79
C CYS A 9 33.15 1.44 -41.48
N SER A 10 33.06 0.14 -41.19
CA SER A 10 31.77 -0.44 -40.77
C SER A 10 31.81 -1.47 -39.64
N PHE A 11 32.99 -2.04 -39.33
CA PHE A 11 33.07 -3.10 -38.32
C PHE A 11 33.15 -2.57 -36.88
N SER A 12 33.90 -1.48 -36.67
CA SER A 12 34.07 -0.85 -35.35
C SER A 12 32.78 -0.21 -34.81
N GLY A 13 32.01 0.46 -35.68
CA GLY A 13 30.72 1.05 -35.31
C GLY A 13 29.67 0.01 -34.95
N ALA A 14 29.60 -1.10 -35.70
CA ALA A 14 28.69 -2.21 -35.40
C ALA A 14 29.06 -2.90 -34.07
N LEU A 15 30.35 -3.09 -33.78
CA LEU A 15 30.83 -3.64 -32.52
C LEU A 15 30.53 -2.73 -31.33
N LEU A 16 30.69 -1.41 -31.50
CA LEU A 16 30.35 -0.42 -30.48
C LEU A 16 28.84 -0.38 -30.21
N LEU A 17 28.01 -0.44 -31.25
CA LEU A 17 26.55 -0.51 -31.09
C LEU A 17 26.12 -1.80 -30.39
N LEU A 18 26.72 -2.95 -30.74
CA LEU A 18 26.51 -4.22 -30.03
C LEU A 18 26.93 -4.14 -28.57
N ALA A 19 28.08 -3.51 -28.26
CA ALA A 19 28.55 -3.35 -26.89
C ALA A 19 27.60 -2.45 -26.08
N VAL A 20 27.14 -1.33 -26.64
CA VAL A 20 26.17 -0.42 -26.02
C VAL A 20 24.81 -1.10 -25.83
N SER A 21 24.33 -1.87 -26.80
CA SER A 21 23.10 -2.66 -26.64
C SER A 21 23.21 -3.70 -25.53
N ASN A 22 24.35 -4.40 -25.41
CA ASN A 22 24.56 -5.34 -24.31
C ASN A 22 24.64 -4.66 -22.93
N LEU A 23 25.27 -3.48 -22.85
CA LEU A 23 25.31 -2.65 -21.64
C LEU A 23 23.91 -2.16 -21.23
N LEU A 24 23.12 -1.66 -22.18
CA LEU A 24 21.74 -1.21 -21.94
C LEU A 24 20.79 -2.38 -21.58
N VAL A 25 21.03 -3.57 -22.13
CA VAL A 25 20.31 -4.79 -21.73
C VAL A 25 20.68 -5.19 -20.31
N TRP A 26 21.94 -5.03 -19.90
CA TRP A 26 22.39 -5.32 -18.54
C TRP A 26 21.88 -4.31 -17.50
N GLU A 27 21.69 -3.04 -17.88
CA GLU A 27 21.03 -2.04 -17.03
C GLU A 27 19.55 -2.37 -16.77
N LYS A 28 18.87 -3.04 -17.72
CA LYS A 28 17.51 -3.58 -17.51
C LYS A 28 17.47 -4.94 -16.83
N VAL A 29 18.61 -5.62 -16.70
CA VAL A 29 18.82 -6.68 -15.71
C VAL A 29 19.39 -6.01 -14.46
N THR A 30 18.67 -5.00 -13.94
CA THR A 30 18.80 -4.73 -12.51
C THR A 30 18.51 -6.05 -11.84
N SER A 31 19.49 -6.56 -11.12
CA SER A 31 19.29 -7.60 -10.14
C SER A 31 18.08 -7.19 -9.32
N LEU A 32 16.91 -7.78 -9.59
CA LEU A 32 15.84 -7.81 -8.63
C LEU A 32 16.55 -8.35 -7.39
N PRO A 33 16.69 -7.56 -6.30
CA PRO A 33 17.36 -8.07 -5.13
C PRO A 33 16.57 -9.33 -4.80
N ASN A 34 17.22 -10.48 -4.85
CA ASN A 34 16.62 -11.73 -4.42
C ASN A 34 16.58 -11.68 -2.88
N TYR A 35 15.94 -10.64 -2.34
CA TYR A 35 15.51 -10.53 -0.98
C TYR A 35 14.28 -11.43 -0.89
N ARG A 36 14.51 -12.74 -0.95
CA ARG A 36 13.58 -13.69 -0.33
C ARG A 36 13.66 -13.40 1.16
N LEU A 37 12.88 -12.41 1.58
CA LEU A 37 12.59 -12.19 2.99
C LEU A 37 12.00 -13.51 3.51
N PRO A 38 12.52 -14.06 4.62
CA PRO A 38 11.92 -15.22 5.24
C PRO A 38 10.43 -14.97 5.47
N THR A 39 9.59 -15.96 5.18
CA THR A 39 8.13 -15.85 5.34
C THR A 39 7.74 -15.39 6.75
N GLU A 40 8.47 -15.85 7.77
CA GLU A 40 8.31 -15.40 9.15
C GLU A 40 8.50 -13.88 9.31
N SER A 41 9.54 -13.31 8.69
CA SER A 41 9.80 -11.87 8.75
C SER A 41 8.70 -11.05 8.07
N LEU A 42 8.08 -11.58 7.01
CA LEU A 42 6.93 -10.97 6.35
C LEU A 42 5.71 -10.98 7.27
N TYR A 43 5.40 -12.12 7.90
CA TYR A 43 4.30 -12.21 8.86
C TYR A 43 4.50 -11.28 10.05
N GLN A 44 5.70 -11.25 10.63
CA GLN A 44 6.01 -10.33 11.73
C GLN A 44 5.81 -8.87 11.33
N ARG A 45 6.25 -8.50 10.12
CA ARG A 45 6.02 -7.15 9.59
C ARG A 45 4.52 -6.86 9.44
N VAL A 46 3.75 -7.76 8.85
CA VAL A 46 2.30 -7.60 8.68
C VAL A 46 1.60 -7.44 10.02
N ILE A 47 1.96 -8.25 11.03
CA ILE A 47 1.41 -8.16 12.39
C ILE A 47 1.70 -6.79 13.02
N VAL A 48 2.95 -6.33 12.95
CA VAL A 48 3.33 -5.04 13.54
C VAL A 48 2.62 -3.88 12.84
N VAL A 49 2.54 -3.90 11.51
CA VAL A 49 1.89 -2.81 10.76
C VAL A 49 0.38 -2.83 10.97
N SER A 50 -0.26 -4.00 10.97
CA SER A 50 -1.72 -4.13 11.20
C SER A 50 -2.12 -3.69 12.60
N HIS A 51 -1.35 -4.06 13.64
CA HIS A 51 -1.58 -3.61 15.00
C HIS A 51 -1.46 -2.09 15.12
N ASN A 52 -0.41 -1.50 14.53
CA ASN A 52 -0.23 -0.05 14.55
C ASN A 52 -1.36 0.68 13.80
N ALA A 53 -1.81 0.15 12.67
CA ALA A 53 -2.92 0.72 11.91
C ALA A 53 -4.22 0.68 12.73
N HIS A 54 -4.50 -0.44 13.40
CA HIS A 54 -5.66 -0.56 14.29
C HIS A 54 -5.60 0.45 15.45
N ASP A 55 -4.44 0.59 16.10
CA ASP A 55 -4.25 1.56 17.18
C ASP A 55 -4.46 3.01 16.72
N LEU A 56 -3.94 3.35 15.53
CA LEU A 56 -4.11 4.68 14.95
C LEU A 56 -5.57 4.96 14.58
N ALA A 57 -6.24 4.00 13.94
CA ALA A 57 -7.65 4.10 13.59
C ALA A 57 -8.52 4.30 14.84
N SER A 58 -8.28 3.51 15.88
CA SER A 58 -8.99 3.61 17.16
C SER A 58 -8.78 4.98 17.82
N LYS A 59 -7.54 5.47 17.87
CA LYS A 59 -7.21 6.79 18.44
C LYS A 59 -7.82 7.93 17.64
N ALA A 60 -7.76 7.88 16.31
CA ALA A 60 -8.37 8.87 15.44
C ALA A 60 -9.89 8.88 15.59
N PHE A 61 -10.54 7.70 15.64
CA PHE A 61 -11.97 7.58 15.86
C PHE A 61 -12.40 8.16 17.20
N MET A 62 -11.74 7.78 18.31
CA MET A 62 -12.05 8.32 19.63
C MET A 62 -11.90 9.84 19.69
N GLU A 63 -10.86 10.39 19.08
CA GLU A 63 -10.63 11.83 19.05
C GLU A 63 -11.68 12.58 18.23
N PHE A 64 -12.07 12.02 17.07
CA PHE A 64 -13.18 12.51 16.28
C PHE A 64 -14.49 12.48 17.09
N GLU A 65 -14.78 11.38 17.78
CA GLU A 65 -15.99 11.24 18.60
C GLU A 65 -16.01 12.26 19.76
N MET A 66 -14.90 12.43 20.47
CA MET A 66 -14.82 13.42 21.56
C MET A 66 -15.08 14.85 21.06
N LYS A 67 -14.61 15.19 19.86
CA LYS A 67 -14.73 16.54 19.31
C LYS A 67 -16.07 16.77 18.59
N PHE A 68 -16.54 15.80 17.83
CA PHE A 68 -17.64 15.93 16.86
C PHE A 68 -18.81 14.97 17.13
N GLY A 69 -18.67 14.00 18.05
CA GLY A 69 -19.63 12.92 18.29
C GLY A 69 -21.02 13.40 18.70
N ARG A 70 -21.12 14.48 19.51
CA ARG A 70 -22.43 15.08 19.85
C ARG A 70 -23.16 15.55 18.58
N THR A 71 -22.45 16.23 17.69
CA THR A 71 -23.00 16.70 16.40
C THR A 71 -23.34 15.51 15.50
N ALA A 72 -22.45 14.53 15.38
CA ALA A 72 -22.68 13.34 14.56
C ALA A 72 -23.91 12.54 15.02
N TRP A 73 -24.10 12.38 16.33
CA TRP A 73 -25.26 11.71 16.92
C TRP A 73 -26.56 12.48 16.67
N THR A 74 -26.55 13.81 16.85
CA THR A 74 -27.75 14.63 16.60
C THR A 74 -28.26 14.54 15.16
N TYR A 75 -27.38 14.27 14.20
CA TYR A 75 -27.72 14.11 12.79
C TYR A 75 -27.85 12.65 12.34
N GLY A 76 -27.74 11.68 13.24
CA GLY A 76 -27.85 10.25 12.90
C GLY A 76 -26.78 9.73 11.93
N LEU A 77 -25.65 10.44 11.81
CA LEU A 77 -24.59 10.14 10.84
C LEU A 77 -23.76 8.89 11.20
N MET A 78 -23.95 8.34 12.40
CA MET A 78 -23.12 7.26 12.95
C MET A 78 -23.59 5.84 12.61
N LEU A 79 -24.69 5.69 11.84
CA LEU A 79 -25.38 4.41 11.64
C LEU A 79 -25.23 3.80 10.23
N SER A 80 -24.28 4.27 9.41
CA SER A 80 -24.06 3.63 8.11
C SER A 80 -23.35 2.29 8.29
N PRO A 81 -23.86 1.18 7.72
CA PRO A 81 -23.12 -0.07 7.70
C PRO A 81 -21.77 0.11 6.98
N CYS A 82 -20.76 -0.64 7.41
CA CYS A 82 -19.44 -0.65 6.75
C CYS A 82 -19.57 -1.12 5.30
N HIS A 83 -18.86 -0.49 4.37
CA HIS A 83 -18.89 -0.91 2.96
C HIS A 83 -18.31 -2.31 2.72
N THR A 84 -17.51 -2.81 3.67
CA THR A 84 -16.96 -4.18 3.67
C THR A 84 -17.90 -5.23 4.27
N ALA A 85 -19.10 -4.87 4.74
CA ALA A 85 -20.00 -5.81 5.42
C ALA A 85 -20.46 -7.00 4.55
N ALA A 86 -20.40 -6.86 3.22
CA ALA A 86 -20.72 -7.94 2.29
C ALA A 86 -19.56 -8.94 2.08
N ILE A 87 -18.35 -8.63 2.57
CA ILE A 87 -17.19 -9.52 2.47
C ILE A 87 -17.34 -10.58 3.57
N LEU A 88 -17.37 -11.85 3.18
CA LEU A 88 -17.45 -12.97 4.11
C LEU A 88 -16.16 -13.09 4.91
N THR A 89 -16.20 -12.72 6.19
CA THR A 89 -15.11 -12.86 7.14
C THR A 89 -15.47 -13.86 8.22
N PRO A 90 -14.53 -14.71 8.67
CA PRO A 90 -14.72 -15.50 9.88
C PRO A 90 -15.03 -14.60 11.08
N GLU A 91 -16.14 -14.88 11.78
CA GLU A 91 -16.60 -14.04 12.89
C GLU A 91 -16.07 -14.49 14.26
N ASN A 92 -15.52 -15.71 14.33
CA ASN A 92 -15.05 -16.31 15.57
C ASN A 92 -13.90 -17.29 15.34
N SER A 93 -13.27 -17.72 16.44
CA SER A 93 -12.11 -18.61 16.40
C SER A 93 -12.39 -19.94 15.71
N GLU A 94 -13.60 -20.50 15.86
CA GLU A 94 -13.98 -21.76 15.24
C GLU A 94 -13.97 -21.63 13.71
N GLN A 95 -14.62 -20.59 13.18
CA GLN A 95 -14.63 -20.30 11.75
C GLN A 95 -13.22 -20.02 11.21
N VAL A 96 -12.36 -19.32 11.98
CA VAL A 96 -10.96 -19.10 11.60
C VAL A 96 -10.22 -20.43 11.46
N HIS A 97 -10.38 -21.36 12.40
CA HIS A 97 -9.74 -22.68 12.31
C HIS A 97 -10.28 -23.57 11.19
N GLN A 98 -11.53 -23.35 10.76
CA GLN A 98 -12.15 -24.05 9.64
C GLN A 98 -11.78 -23.45 8.28
N THR A 99 -11.27 -22.22 8.24
CA THR A 99 -10.90 -21.51 7.02
C THR A 99 -9.45 -21.81 6.64
N THR A 100 -9.17 -22.02 5.36
CA THR A 100 -7.79 -22.25 4.91
C THR A 100 -6.95 -20.98 5.07
N SER A 101 -5.64 -21.13 5.30
CA SER A 101 -4.73 -19.99 5.37
C SER A 101 -4.75 -19.15 4.09
N GLU A 102 -4.94 -19.77 2.93
CA GLU A 102 -5.05 -19.07 1.64
C GLU A 102 -6.30 -18.18 1.58
N ASP A 103 -7.45 -18.69 2.02
CA ASP A 103 -8.70 -17.93 2.03
C ASP A 103 -8.66 -16.80 3.08
N LEU A 104 -8.02 -17.04 4.24
CA LEU A 104 -7.76 -15.99 5.25
C LEU A 104 -6.89 -14.85 4.68
N LEU A 105 -5.88 -15.19 3.89
CA LEU A 105 -5.03 -14.19 3.23
C LEU A 105 -5.81 -13.44 2.15
N LYS A 106 -6.58 -14.15 1.31
CA LYS A 106 -7.42 -13.54 0.26
C LYS A 106 -8.42 -12.54 0.85
N VAL A 107 -9.13 -12.90 1.92
CA VAL A 107 -10.09 -11.99 2.54
C VAL A 107 -9.39 -10.79 3.17
N SER A 108 -8.23 -10.98 3.80
CA SER A 108 -7.44 -9.89 4.38
C SER A 108 -6.99 -8.89 3.31
N ILE A 109 -6.46 -9.37 2.18
CA ILE A 109 -6.07 -8.54 1.04
C ILE A 109 -7.27 -7.80 0.46
N THR A 110 -8.40 -8.49 0.30
CA THR A 110 -9.64 -7.90 -0.25
C THR A 110 -10.13 -6.75 0.62
N ILE A 111 -10.09 -6.90 1.95
CA ILE A 111 -10.46 -5.83 2.88
C ILE A 111 -9.49 -4.66 2.78
N LEU A 112 -8.19 -4.90 2.77
CA LEU A 112 -7.18 -3.85 2.66
C LEU A 112 -7.36 -3.02 1.37
N GLN A 113 -7.55 -3.69 0.24
CA GLN A 113 -7.82 -3.04 -1.05
C GLN A 113 -9.12 -2.23 -1.03
N ALA A 114 -10.17 -2.73 -0.37
CA ALA A 114 -11.43 -2.00 -0.23
C ALA A 114 -11.29 -0.70 0.57
N TRP A 115 -10.23 -0.53 1.37
CA TRP A 115 -9.97 0.68 2.16
C TRP A 115 -9.04 1.70 1.49
N GLU A 116 -8.39 1.36 0.37
CA GLU A 116 -7.42 2.24 -0.28
C GLU A 116 -8.03 3.61 -0.68
N GLU A 117 -9.16 3.61 -1.38
CA GLU A 117 -9.86 4.83 -1.80
C GLU A 117 -10.60 5.54 -0.66
N PRO A 118 -11.33 4.84 0.24
CA PRO A 118 -11.93 5.48 1.41
C PRO A 118 -10.93 6.26 2.28
N LEU A 119 -9.70 5.76 2.47
CA LEU A 119 -8.69 6.43 3.29
C LEU A 119 -8.20 7.74 2.66
N LYS A 120 -7.97 7.76 1.34
CA LYS A 120 -7.62 8.98 0.58
C LYS A 120 -8.68 10.06 0.78
N HIS A 121 -9.96 9.68 0.63
CA HIS A 121 -11.08 10.60 0.83
C HIS A 121 -11.24 11.02 2.31
N MET A 122 -10.96 10.12 3.26
CA MET A 122 -11.04 10.42 4.68
C MET A 122 -10.04 11.51 5.10
N VAL A 123 -8.80 11.47 4.60
CA VAL A 123 -7.81 12.52 4.87
C VAL A 123 -8.28 13.88 4.36
N ALA A 124 -8.81 13.94 3.13
CA ALA A 124 -9.37 15.17 2.58
C ALA A 124 -10.58 15.67 3.39
N ALA A 125 -11.47 14.77 3.80
CA ALA A 125 -12.64 15.11 4.59
C ALA A 125 -12.27 15.65 5.98
N VAL A 126 -11.34 14.99 6.68
CA VAL A 126 -10.85 15.43 8.01
C VAL A 126 -10.18 16.79 7.91
N ALA A 127 -9.38 17.04 6.87
CA ALA A 127 -8.74 18.34 6.65
C ALA A 127 -9.74 19.48 6.41
N ALA A 128 -10.93 19.17 5.88
CA ALA A 128 -11.98 20.15 5.63
C ALA A 128 -12.85 20.43 6.88
N LEU A 129 -12.71 19.67 7.96
CA LEU A 129 -13.50 19.89 9.18
C LEU A 129 -13.10 21.19 9.88
N PRO A 130 -14.08 22.00 10.33
CA PRO A 130 -13.78 23.22 11.06
C PRO A 130 -13.18 22.90 12.43
N HIS A 131 -12.07 23.58 12.77
CA HIS A 131 -11.38 23.41 14.06
C HIS A 131 -10.94 21.96 14.34
N VAL A 132 -10.49 21.26 13.30
CA VAL A 132 -9.91 19.92 13.42
C VAL A 132 -8.66 19.95 14.32
N PRO A 133 -8.50 19.01 15.27
CA PRO A 133 -7.25 18.86 16.00
C PRO A 133 -6.11 18.42 15.07
N ASP A 134 -4.92 19.02 15.22
CA ASP A 134 -3.73 18.62 14.44
C ASP A 134 -3.38 17.15 14.65
N THR A 135 -3.62 16.63 15.86
CA THR A 135 -3.44 15.23 16.25
C THR A 135 -4.39 14.29 15.51
N LEU A 136 -5.62 14.72 15.24
CA LEU A 136 -6.56 13.94 14.44
C LEU A 136 -6.10 13.87 12.99
N LEU A 137 -5.81 15.02 12.36
CA LEU A 137 -5.38 15.07 10.96
C LEU A 137 -4.08 14.29 10.73
N SER A 138 -3.11 14.40 11.64
CA SER A 138 -1.84 13.67 11.53
C SER A 138 -2.03 12.15 11.65
N ARG A 139 -2.86 11.67 12.58
CA ARG A 139 -3.18 10.24 12.71
C ARG A 139 -3.90 9.69 11.48
N THR A 140 -4.82 10.46 10.88
CA THR A 140 -5.52 10.05 9.67
C THR A 140 -4.55 9.90 8.49
N LYS A 141 -3.59 10.80 8.33
CA LYS A 141 -2.52 10.70 7.31
C LYS A 141 -1.61 9.51 7.56
N GLU A 142 -1.17 9.32 8.80
CA GLU A 142 -0.31 8.18 9.15
C GLU A 142 -1.03 6.84 8.90
N LEU A 143 -2.34 6.78 9.14
CA LEU A 143 -3.16 5.60 8.85
C LEU A 143 -3.21 5.32 7.33
N GLU A 144 -3.43 6.35 6.51
CA GLU A 144 -3.41 6.22 5.05
C GLU A 144 -2.06 5.64 4.57
N GLU A 145 -0.95 6.24 5.00
CA GLU A 145 0.40 5.83 4.62
C GLU A 145 0.70 4.37 5.04
N ARG A 146 0.26 3.96 6.23
CA ARG A 146 0.50 2.59 6.73
C ARG A 146 -0.32 1.54 6.01
N ILE A 147 -1.57 1.85 5.67
CA ILE A 147 -2.43 0.92 4.91
C ILE A 147 -1.96 0.82 3.47
N GLN A 148 -1.49 1.90 2.84
CA GLN A 148 -0.85 1.85 1.51
C GLN A 148 0.49 1.08 1.52
N GLY A 149 1.13 0.96 2.68
CA GLY A 149 2.35 0.19 2.89
C GLY A 149 2.15 -1.30 3.19
N LEU A 150 0.89 -1.77 3.27
CA LEU A 150 0.48 -3.17 3.44
C LEU A 150 0.05 -3.79 2.11
#